data_AF-A0A7W0JDR4-F1
#
_entry.id   AF-A0A7W0JDR4-F1
#
_cell.length_a   1.000
_cell.length_b   1.000
_cell.length_c   1.000
_cell.angle_alpha   90.00
_cell.angle_beta   90.00
_cell.angle_gamma   90.00
#
_symmetry.space_group_name_H-M   'P 1'
#
loop_
_entity.id
_entity.type
_entity.pdbx_description
1 polymer ?
#
loop_
_entity_poly.entity_id
_entity_poly.type
_entity_poly.pdbx_seq_one_letter_code
_entity_poly.pdbx_strand_id
1 'polypeptide(L)'
;MLRFAQENLPLEGELLVNSDGFGYIKVDDNYIHTLFPMLGVAEEGFKEPPYFRSSESTGAHISVFYVDENIWPEEVGQIFKFNLKSIEIVNPSKTTSYAVLVIESSEIEGLREKYGLSPKLHGHEFHISLAKKVIRRS
;
A
#
# COMPACT_ATOMS: atom_id res chain seq x y z
N MET A 1 -13.19 11.73 3.52
CA MET A 1 -12.33 10.84 2.71
C MET A 1 -12.14 9.49 3.38
N LEU A 2 -11.53 9.39 4.58
CA LEU A 2 -11.37 8.11 5.28
C LEU A 2 -12.71 7.37 5.47
N ARG A 3 -13.73 8.06 5.99
CA ARG A 3 -15.09 7.52 6.13
C ARG A 3 -15.71 7.06 4.81
N PHE A 4 -15.52 7.84 3.75
CA PHE A 4 -15.99 7.46 2.41
C PHE A 4 -15.34 6.15 1.95
N ALA A 5 -14.02 6.01 2.11
CA ALA A 5 -13.30 4.79 1.79
C ALA A 5 -13.79 3.59 2.63
N GLN A 6 -14.04 3.80 3.93
CA GLN A 6 -14.58 2.75 4.81
C GLN A 6 -15.99 2.29 4.41
N GLU A 7 -16.82 3.19 3.88
CA GLU A 7 -18.21 2.90 3.51
C GLU A 7 -18.36 2.39 2.05
N ASN A 8 -17.39 2.65 1.16
CA ASN A 8 -17.56 2.46 -0.29
C ASN A 8 -16.47 1.63 -0.96
N LEU A 9 -15.35 1.31 -0.28
CA LEU A 9 -14.27 0.50 -0.85
C LEU A 9 -14.12 -0.83 -0.09
N PRO A 10 -13.69 -1.91 -0.77
CA PRO A 10 -13.46 -3.19 -0.12
C PRO A 10 -12.37 -3.11 0.95
N LEU A 11 -12.70 -3.53 2.17
CA LEU A 11 -11.77 -3.58 3.32
C LEU A 11 -10.96 -4.89 3.36
N GLU A 12 -10.67 -5.42 2.19
CA GLU A 12 -10.01 -6.69 1.99
C GLU A 12 -9.19 -6.70 0.70
N GLY A 13 -8.26 -7.64 0.60
CA GLY A 13 -7.47 -7.85 -0.62
C GLY A 13 -6.81 -9.21 -0.64
N GLU A 14 -6.24 -9.57 -1.79
CA GLU A 14 -5.66 -10.89 -2.04
C GLU A 14 -4.14 -10.88 -1.87
N LEU A 15 -3.58 -11.83 -1.12
CA LEU A 15 -2.13 -11.98 -1.02
C LEU A 15 -1.56 -12.54 -2.32
N LEU A 16 -0.70 -11.76 -2.96
CA LEU A 16 0.05 -12.14 -4.15
C LEU A 16 1.55 -12.02 -3.88
N VAL A 17 2.33 -12.78 -4.64
CA VAL A 17 3.79 -12.76 -4.57
C VAL A 17 4.33 -12.72 -5.98
N ASN A 18 5.21 -11.75 -6.25
CA ASN A 18 5.90 -11.64 -7.51
C ASN A 18 7.00 -12.71 -7.64
N SER A 19 7.46 -12.96 -8.86
CA SER A 19 8.53 -13.94 -9.12
C SER A 19 9.88 -13.59 -8.47
N ASP A 20 10.06 -12.35 -8.03
CA ASP A 20 11.24 -11.89 -7.28
C ASP A 20 11.10 -12.11 -5.76
N GLY A 21 9.97 -12.62 -5.28
CA GLY A 21 9.71 -12.85 -3.85
C GLY A 21 9.06 -11.65 -3.14
N PHE A 22 8.71 -10.57 -3.85
CA PHE A 22 7.96 -9.47 -3.26
C PHE A 22 6.51 -9.88 -2.99
N GLY A 23 6.12 -9.90 -1.71
CA GLY A 23 4.76 -10.24 -1.27
C GLY A 23 3.94 -9.00 -0.93
N TYR A 24 2.71 -8.94 -1.43
CA TYR A 24 1.81 -7.81 -1.23
C TYR A 24 0.34 -8.24 -1.22
N ILE A 25 -0.50 -7.51 -0.51
CA ILE A 25 -1.95 -7.62 -0.64
C ILE A 25 -2.37 -6.74 -1.81
N LYS A 26 -2.91 -7.34 -2.87
CA LYS A 26 -3.59 -6.64 -3.97
C LYS A 26 -4.94 -6.15 -3.48
N VAL A 27 -5.14 -4.83 -3.55
CA VAL A 27 -6.41 -4.18 -3.19
C VAL A 27 -7.04 -3.56 -4.43
N ASP A 28 -8.29 -3.14 -4.31
CA ASP A 28 -9.03 -2.49 -5.40
C ASP A 28 -8.34 -1.19 -5.85
N ASP A 29 -8.10 -1.06 -7.16
CA ASP A 29 -7.45 0.12 -7.74
C ASP A 29 -8.27 1.41 -7.56
N ASN A 30 -9.56 1.29 -7.26
CA ASN A 30 -10.43 2.38 -6.85
C ASN A 30 -9.94 3.11 -5.59
N TYR A 31 -9.11 2.48 -4.75
CA TYR A 31 -8.41 3.19 -3.67
C TYR A 31 -7.61 4.37 -4.20
N ILE A 32 -6.88 4.20 -5.31
CA ILE A 32 -6.10 5.28 -5.89
C ILE A 32 -6.99 6.18 -6.73
N HIS A 33 -7.74 5.61 -7.69
CA HIS A 33 -8.52 6.41 -8.65
C HIS A 33 -9.61 7.26 -8.00
N THR A 34 -10.17 6.82 -6.87
CA THR A 34 -11.21 7.58 -6.16
C THR A 34 -10.61 8.53 -5.12
N LEU A 35 -9.64 8.08 -4.33
CA LEU A 35 -9.13 8.89 -3.22
C LEU A 35 -8.11 9.94 -3.69
N PHE A 36 -7.34 9.69 -4.76
CA PHE A 36 -6.36 10.66 -5.25
C PHE A 36 -6.99 12.01 -5.63
N PRO A 37 -8.07 12.07 -6.45
CA PRO A 37 -8.76 13.34 -6.73
C PRO A 37 -9.30 14.02 -5.46
N MET A 38 -9.75 13.25 -4.48
CA MET A 38 -10.29 13.77 -3.21
C MET A 38 -9.23 14.36 -2.28
N LEU A 39 -7.95 14.01 -2.46
CA LEU A 39 -6.86 14.56 -1.65
C LEU A 39 -6.66 16.07 -1.90
N GLY A 40 -7.00 16.58 -3.09
CA GLY A 40 -6.79 18.00 -3.44
C GLY A 40 -5.32 18.40 -3.60
N VAL A 41 -4.39 17.44 -3.58
CA VAL A 41 -2.93 17.69 -3.61
C VAL A 41 -2.33 17.77 -5.01
N ALA A 42 -3.16 17.68 -6.06
CA ALA A 42 -2.71 17.70 -7.45
C ALA A 42 -2.00 19.02 -7.81
N GLU A 43 -2.53 20.15 -7.34
CA GLU A 43 -1.94 21.48 -7.55
C GLU A 43 -0.60 21.65 -6.81
N GLU A 44 -0.37 20.86 -5.75
CA GLU A 44 0.89 20.82 -5.02
C GLU A 44 1.95 19.96 -5.74
N GLY A 45 1.64 19.39 -6.91
CA GLY A 45 2.57 18.60 -7.72
C GLY A 45 2.62 17.11 -7.37
N PHE A 46 1.69 16.62 -6.54
CA PHE A 46 1.46 15.18 -6.41
C PHE A 46 0.81 14.62 -7.67
N LYS A 47 1.17 13.39 -8.01
CA LYS A 47 0.62 12.64 -9.13
C LYS A 47 0.16 11.27 -8.64
N GLU A 48 -0.75 10.65 -9.38
CA GLU A 48 -1.02 9.23 -9.20
C GLU A 48 0.31 8.46 -9.27
N PRO A 49 0.49 7.49 -8.37
CA PRO A 49 1.68 6.67 -8.40
C PRO A 49 1.77 5.95 -9.75
N PRO A 50 2.99 5.67 -10.25
CA PRO A 50 3.19 5.14 -11.60
C PRO A 50 2.72 3.68 -11.77
N TYR A 51 1.94 3.14 -10.82
CA TYR A 51 1.48 1.75 -10.76
C TYR A 51 0.39 1.40 -11.79
N PHE A 52 0.13 2.27 -12.78
CA PHE A 52 -0.81 2.03 -13.87
C PHE A 52 -0.16 2.19 -15.26
N ARG A 53 1.17 2.31 -15.32
CA ARG A 53 1.89 2.63 -16.57
C ARG A 53 2.28 1.41 -17.40
N SER A 54 2.16 0.20 -16.84
CA SER A 54 2.41 -1.06 -17.56
C SER A 54 1.48 -2.17 -17.05
N SER A 55 1.27 -3.19 -17.86
CA SER A 55 0.54 -4.43 -17.50
C SER A 55 1.18 -5.22 -16.36
N GLU A 56 2.44 -4.91 -16.02
CA GLU A 56 3.19 -5.50 -14.91
C GLU A 56 3.08 -4.68 -13.62
N SER A 57 2.38 -3.55 -13.66
CA SER A 57 2.24 -2.70 -12.49
C SER A 57 1.22 -3.30 -11.52
N THR A 58 1.60 -3.43 -10.26
CA THR A 58 0.79 -4.02 -9.19
C THR A 58 -0.49 -3.26 -8.86
N GLY A 59 -0.66 -2.04 -9.37
CA GLY A 59 -1.77 -1.15 -9.01
C GLY A 59 -1.74 -0.78 -7.52
N ALA A 60 -2.91 -0.58 -6.92
CA ALA A 60 -3.06 -0.37 -5.49
C ALA A 60 -2.71 -1.65 -4.72
N HIS A 61 -1.81 -1.54 -3.76
CA HIS A 61 -1.35 -2.68 -2.97
C HIS A 61 -0.89 -2.25 -1.57
N ILE A 62 -0.81 -3.23 -0.66
CA ILE A 62 -0.20 -3.13 0.65
C ILE A 62 1.03 -4.05 0.64
N SER A 63 2.22 -3.50 0.85
CA SER A 63 3.43 -4.33 0.97
C SER A 63 3.33 -5.22 2.21
N VAL A 64 3.63 -6.51 2.06
CA VAL A 64 3.64 -7.48 3.18
C VAL A 64 5.01 -8.08 3.39
N PHE A 65 5.71 -8.49 2.31
CA PHE A 65 7.05 -9.05 2.37
C PHE A 65 7.97 -8.37 1.35
N TYR A 66 9.15 -7.94 1.78
CA TYR A 66 10.19 -7.48 0.85
C TYR A 66 11.00 -8.65 0.29
N VAL A 67 11.58 -8.43 -0.89
CA VAL A 67 12.39 -9.41 -1.62
C VAL A 67 13.53 -9.98 -0.77
N ASP A 68 14.16 -9.15 0.07
CA ASP A 68 15.26 -9.54 0.96
C ASP A 68 14.82 -10.40 2.15
N GLU A 69 13.52 -10.44 2.47
CA GLU A 69 12.97 -11.34 3.49
C GLU A 69 12.87 -12.79 2.96
N ASN A 70 12.91 -13.00 1.64
CA ASN A 70 12.91 -14.31 0.96
C ASN A 70 11.81 -15.27 1.45
N ILE A 71 10.61 -14.74 1.68
CA ILE A 71 9.44 -15.50 2.13
C ILE A 71 8.56 -15.87 0.93
N TRP A 72 8.19 -17.15 0.87
CA TRP A 72 7.23 -17.68 -0.08
C TRP A 72 6.02 -18.22 0.71
N PRO A 73 5.03 -17.35 1.00
CA PRO A 73 3.91 -17.73 1.84
C PRO A 73 3.06 -18.84 1.20
N GLU A 74 2.50 -19.72 2.02
CA GLU A 74 1.57 -20.76 1.54
C GLU A 74 0.17 -20.18 1.30
N GLU A 75 -0.10 -19.02 1.88
CA GLU A 75 -1.36 -18.27 1.84
C GLU A 75 -1.53 -17.44 0.56
N VAL A 76 -0.67 -17.61 -0.44
CA VAL A 76 -0.86 -16.94 -1.75
C VAL A 76 -2.24 -17.29 -2.30
N GLY A 77 -2.99 -16.26 -2.71
CA GLY A 77 -4.37 -16.35 -3.15
C GLY A 77 -5.42 -16.26 -2.04
N GLN A 78 -5.02 -16.14 -0.76
CA GLN A 78 -5.95 -15.90 0.34
C GLN A 78 -6.34 -14.43 0.45
N ILE A 79 -7.57 -14.20 0.91
CA ILE A 79 -8.10 -12.86 1.18
C ILE A 79 -7.79 -12.46 2.62
N PHE A 80 -7.19 -11.29 2.78
CA PHE A 80 -6.85 -10.67 4.06
C PHE A 80 -7.70 -9.42 4.27
N LYS A 81 -8.24 -9.28 5.48
CA LYS A 81 -9.04 -8.11 5.88
C LYS A 81 -8.19 -7.09 6.60
N PHE A 82 -8.55 -5.82 6.44
CA PHE A 82 -7.86 -4.71 7.09
C PHE A 82 -8.82 -3.57 7.43
N ASN A 83 -8.42 -2.70 8.36
CA ASN A 83 -9.14 -1.49 8.69
C ASN A 83 -8.34 -0.25 8.27
N LEU A 84 -9.07 0.77 7.82
CA LEU A 84 -8.48 2.05 7.44
C LEU A 84 -8.33 2.93 8.67
N LYS A 85 -7.12 3.45 8.92
CA LYS A 85 -6.78 4.20 10.14
C LYS A 85 -6.69 5.71 9.91
N SER A 86 -5.81 6.14 9.01
CA SER A 86 -5.53 7.56 8.75
C SER A 86 -4.99 7.74 7.33
N ILE A 87 -5.00 8.98 6.85
CA ILE A 87 -4.30 9.35 5.62
C ILE A 87 -3.19 10.32 6.01
N GLU A 88 -1.97 10.03 5.60
CA GLU A 88 -0.77 10.73 6.03
C GLU A 88 0.10 11.10 4.83
N ILE A 89 0.85 12.19 4.95
CA ILE A 89 1.88 12.55 3.99
C ILE A 89 3.23 12.22 4.60
N VAL A 90 3.91 11.24 4.02
CA VAL A 90 5.24 10.79 4.46
C VAL A 90 6.31 11.31 3.52
N ASN A 91 7.46 11.67 4.08
CA ASN A 91 8.60 12.22 3.33
C ASN A 91 9.82 11.32 3.52
N PRO A 92 9.90 10.16 2.83
CA PRO A 92 11.02 9.22 2.99
C PRO A 92 12.36 9.84 2.55
N SER A 93 12.34 10.89 1.73
CA SER A 93 13.54 11.64 1.36
C SER A 93 13.22 13.12 1.16
N LYS A 94 14.26 13.96 1.13
CA LYS A 94 14.13 15.40 0.86
C LYS A 94 13.56 15.73 -0.53
N THR A 95 13.52 14.74 -1.43
CA THR A 95 13.09 14.91 -2.82
C THR A 95 11.79 14.18 -3.12
N THR A 96 11.27 13.37 -2.19
CA THR A 96 10.10 12.52 -2.45
C THR A 96 9.14 12.55 -1.29
N SER A 97 7.87 12.83 -1.60
CA SER A 97 6.74 12.79 -0.67
C SER A 97 5.71 11.80 -1.20
N TYR A 98 5.07 11.06 -0.30
CA TYR A 98 3.94 10.18 -0.62
C TYR A 98 2.74 10.53 0.23
N ALA A 99 1.56 10.57 -0.37
CA ALA A 99 0.32 10.50 0.38
C ALA A 99 -0.05 9.02 0.49
N VAL A 100 -0.21 8.54 1.71
CA VAL A 100 -0.45 7.13 2.01
C VAL A 100 -1.69 6.98 2.89
N LEU A 101 -2.47 5.94 2.63
CA LEU A 101 -3.57 5.51 3.48
C LEU A 101 -3.04 4.44 4.44
N VAL A 102 -2.91 4.81 5.72
CA VAL A 102 -2.45 3.92 6.77
C VAL A 102 -3.57 2.94 7.13
N ILE A 103 -3.21 1.67 7.23
CA ILE A 103 -4.12 0.57 7.55
C ILE A 103 -3.58 -0.26 8.71
N GLU A 104 -4.48 -0.95 9.38
CA GLU A 104 -4.18 -1.94 10.41
C GLU A 104 -4.82 -3.28 10.04
N SER A 105 -4.10 -4.37 10.27
CA SER A 105 -4.62 -5.72 10.05
C SER A 105 -3.89 -6.71 10.95
N SER A 106 -4.61 -7.24 11.93
CA SER A 106 -4.09 -8.31 12.77
C SER A 106 -3.84 -9.60 11.97
N GLU A 107 -4.55 -9.80 10.86
CA GLU A 107 -4.35 -10.95 9.97
C GLU A 107 -3.00 -10.86 9.24
N ILE A 108 -2.66 -9.68 8.71
CA ILE A 108 -1.37 -9.45 8.04
C ILE A 108 -0.22 -9.47 9.06
N GLU A 109 -0.41 -8.89 10.25
CA GLU A 109 0.56 -8.96 11.34
C GLU A 109 0.84 -10.41 11.74
N GLY A 110 -0.22 -11.20 11.96
CA GLY A 110 -0.11 -12.62 12.29
C GLY A 110 0.54 -13.46 11.19
N LEU A 111 0.29 -13.12 9.92
CA LEU A 111 0.97 -13.75 8.78
C LEU A 111 2.49 -13.50 8.85
N ARG A 112 2.93 -12.26 9.11
CA ARG A 112 4.36 -11.96 9.25
C ARG A 112 4.99 -12.67 10.44
N GLU A 113 4.30 -12.72 11.56
CA GLU A 113 4.75 -13.44 12.76
C GLU A 113 4.86 -14.95 12.52
N LYS A 114 3.95 -15.55 11.72
CA LYS A 114 4.02 -16.97 11.32
C LYS A 114 5.35 -17.30 10.63
N TYR A 115 5.90 -16.36 9.87
CA TYR A 115 7.18 -16.50 9.18
C TYR A 115 8.39 -16.01 9.99
N GLY A 116 8.20 -15.73 11.30
CA GLY A 116 9.29 -15.32 12.20
C GLY A 116 9.75 -13.87 12.00
N LEU A 117 8.96 -13.06 11.29
CA LEU A 117 9.25 -11.65 11.05
C LEU A 117 8.57 -10.77 12.11
N SER A 118 8.97 -9.50 12.17
CA SER A 118 8.25 -8.51 12.96
C SER A 118 6.83 -8.32 12.41
N PRO A 119 5.80 -8.13 13.27
CA PRO A 119 4.41 -7.96 12.83
C PRO A 119 4.25 -6.76 11.89
N LYS A 120 5.06 -5.72 12.09
CA LYS A 120 5.09 -4.51 11.25
C LYS A 120 6.33 -4.46 10.37
N LEU A 121 6.18 -3.97 9.13
CA LEU A 121 7.29 -3.76 8.20
C LEU A 121 8.20 -2.62 8.70
N HIS A 122 9.42 -2.96 9.10
CA HIS A 122 10.39 -2.02 9.70
C HIS A 122 9.81 -1.17 10.85
N GLY A 123 8.82 -1.70 11.59
CA GLY A 123 8.14 -0.97 12.67
C GLY A 123 7.13 0.09 12.21
N HIS A 124 6.88 0.21 10.91
CA HIS A 124 5.88 1.11 10.34
C HIS A 124 4.56 0.41 10.12
N GLU A 125 3.48 1.19 10.16
CA GLU A 125 2.16 0.68 9.81
C GLU A 125 2.08 0.40 8.31
N PHE A 126 1.29 -0.62 7.98
CA PHE A 126 0.96 -0.94 6.62
C PHE A 126 0.24 0.23 5.97
N HIS A 127 0.42 0.38 4.66
CA HIS A 127 -0.17 1.50 3.97
C HIS A 127 -0.37 1.23 2.48
N ILE A 128 -1.37 1.92 1.91
CA ILE A 128 -1.62 1.98 0.48
C ILE A 128 -1.12 3.32 -0.03
N SER A 129 -0.25 3.32 -1.04
CA SER A 129 0.24 4.55 -1.66
C SER A 129 -0.81 5.16 -2.58
N LEU A 130 -1.32 6.35 -2.22
CA LEU A 130 -2.36 7.06 -2.98
C LEU A 130 -1.79 8.08 -3.96
N ALA A 131 -0.68 8.74 -3.60
CA ALA A 131 -0.07 9.78 -4.42
C ALA A 131 1.44 9.84 -4.21
N LYS A 132 2.18 10.29 -5.22
CA LYS A 132 3.62 10.53 -5.15
C LYS A 132 3.96 11.91 -5.70
N LYS A 133 4.80 12.65 -4.98
CA LYS A 133 5.43 13.89 -5.43
C LYS A 133 6.95 13.70 -5.45
N VAL A 134 7.57 14.06 -6.57
CA VAL A 134 9.04 14.08 -6.70
C VAL A 134 9.47 15.51 -6.99
N ILE A 135 10.19 16.10 -6.04
CA ILE A 135 10.82 17.40 -6.20
C ILE A 135 12.10 17.18 -7.01
N ARG A 136 12.02 17.47 -8.32
CA ARG A 136 13.23 17.57 -9.14
C ARG A 136 13.96 18.84 -8.73
N ARG A 137 15.19 18.71 -8.23
CA ARG A 137 16.10 19.86 -8.14
C ARG A 137 16.43 20.28 -9.57
N SER A 138 15.96 21.46 -9.96
CA SER A 138 16.45 22.21 -11.13
C SER A 138 17.87 22.68 -10.90
#